data_AF-A0A932PL70-F1
#
_entry.id   AF-A0A932PL70-F1
#
_cell.length_a   1.000
_cell.length_b   1.000
_cell.length_c   1.000
_cell.angle_alpha   90.00
_cell.angle_beta   90.00
_cell.angle_gamma   90.00
#
_symmetry.space_group_name_H-M   'P 1'
#
loop_
_entity.id
_entity.type
_entity.pdbx_description
1 polymer ?
#
loop_
_entity_poly.entity_id
_entity_poly.type
_entity_poly.pdbx_seq_one_letter_code
_entity_poly.pdbx_strand_id
1 'polypeptide(L)'
;MRDCAIRRGVQGCARLSVMIQDYRALTVEQHDLLEKQTLRTIVQAMQEYSKEAKQLFDTTPAPTDKEEIVLAEDIVQYALEVAECYPINRRFAGTIDYKRVRWCSTPFGVLPQAFLVDAKASTEDNRDTLQNSQLPMDAEFRSKKGHVVRMAAGFPAHLEVQANDGVLHAVTTSAFIHFYYERIKAPVPGGPLRDLKSIFVLCVPHARLKGIYNPDPDTTFFGEGKHSPARNEVPRIRVYFNRLREICPWRLQELRFTPGSEYATPLWRDASISVGGERTETNTPFLFVGR
;
A
#
# COMPACT_ATOMS: atom_id res chain seq x y z
N MET A 1 -28.76 25.27 61.42
CA MET A 1 -27.41 25.52 60.85
C MET A 1 -26.52 24.36 61.25
N ARG A 2 -25.84 23.74 60.27
CA ARG A 2 -25.34 22.34 60.20
C ARG A 2 -26.43 21.33 59.82
N ASP A 3 -26.38 20.81 58.60
CA ASP A 3 -25.79 19.49 58.39
C ASP A 3 -25.44 19.19 56.93
N CYS A 4 -24.41 18.36 56.80
CA CYS A 4 -23.75 17.89 55.59
C CYS A 4 -24.50 16.65 55.04
N ALA A 5 -24.74 16.58 53.72
CA ALA A 5 -25.07 15.33 53.05
C ALA A 5 -24.60 15.32 51.59
N ILE A 6 -23.40 14.78 51.41
CA ILE A 6 -22.86 14.23 50.16
C ILE A 6 -23.77 13.08 49.70
N ARG A 7 -24.15 13.04 48.41
CA ARG A 7 -24.38 11.77 47.69
C ARG A 7 -24.30 11.92 46.16
N ARG A 8 -23.14 11.47 45.67
CA ARG A 8 -22.90 10.60 44.49
C ARG A 8 -23.15 11.22 43.11
N GLY A 9 -22.09 11.85 42.60
CA GLY A 9 -21.86 11.97 41.17
C GLY A 9 -21.69 10.60 40.52
N VAL A 10 -22.36 10.41 39.40
CA VAL A 10 -22.08 9.35 38.44
C VAL A 10 -20.76 9.72 37.76
N GLN A 11 -19.66 9.14 38.23
CA GLN A 11 -18.39 9.14 37.50
C GLN A 11 -18.53 8.24 36.27
N GLY A 12 -19.19 8.76 35.24
CA GLY A 12 -18.89 8.35 33.87
C GLY A 12 -17.51 8.87 33.54
N CYS A 13 -16.50 8.02 33.65
CA CYS A 13 -15.14 8.31 33.22
C CYS A 13 -15.16 8.48 31.69
N ALA A 14 -15.51 9.68 31.22
CA ALA A 14 -15.18 10.12 29.88
C ALA A 14 -13.65 10.17 29.82
N ARG A 15 -13.02 9.08 29.38
CA ARG A 15 -11.63 9.11 28.96
C ARG A 15 -11.56 10.17 27.86
N LEU A 16 -11.02 11.34 28.20
CA LEU A 16 -10.55 12.29 27.21
C LEU A 16 -9.59 11.52 26.30
N SER A 17 -10.06 11.18 25.10
CA SER A 17 -9.23 10.58 24.08
C SER A 17 -8.21 11.65 23.70
N VAL A 18 -7.01 11.54 24.24
CA VAL A 18 -5.87 12.34 23.78
C VAL A 18 -5.64 11.92 22.34
N MET A 19 -5.99 12.79 21.40
CA MET A 19 -5.72 12.55 19.98
C MET A 19 -4.22 12.41 19.78
N ILE A 20 -3.80 11.29 19.19
CA ILE A 20 -2.40 10.92 19.08
C ILE A 20 -1.79 11.60 17.86
N GLN A 21 -0.62 12.21 18.02
CA GLN A 21 0.20 12.72 16.90
C GLN A 21 1.40 11.81 16.59
N ASP A 22 1.90 11.09 17.59
CA ASP A 22 3.00 10.14 17.40
C ASP A 22 2.45 8.74 17.16
N TYR A 23 2.64 8.23 15.94
CA TYR A 23 2.16 6.90 15.55
C TYR A 23 2.65 5.78 16.47
N ARG A 24 3.79 5.95 17.17
CA ARG A 24 4.35 4.96 18.10
C ARG A 24 3.44 4.69 19.30
N ALA A 25 2.57 5.65 19.64
CA ALA A 25 1.55 5.49 20.68
C ALA A 25 0.29 4.74 20.22
N LEU A 26 0.14 4.49 18.91
CA LEU A 26 -0.93 3.63 18.39
C LEU A 26 -0.69 2.18 18.81
N THR A 27 -1.78 1.49 19.13
CA THR A 27 -1.80 0.02 19.15
C THR A 27 -1.48 -0.55 17.78
N VAL A 28 -1.12 -1.83 17.74
CA VAL A 28 -0.77 -2.53 16.50
C VAL A 28 -1.96 -2.56 15.54
N GLU A 29 -3.15 -2.79 16.07
CA GLU A 29 -4.42 -2.82 15.32
C GLU A 29 -4.77 -1.43 14.76
N GLN A 30 -4.56 -0.37 15.54
CA GLN A 30 -4.79 1.00 15.06
C GLN A 30 -3.82 1.39 13.93
N HIS A 31 -2.57 0.93 14.01
CA HIS A 31 -1.60 1.14 12.92
C HIS A 31 -2.02 0.36 11.66
N ASP A 32 -2.41 -0.91 11.81
CA ASP A 32 -2.91 -1.73 10.71
C ASP A 32 -4.13 -1.07 10.01
N LEU A 33 -5.04 -0.47 10.79
CA LEU A 33 -6.19 0.28 10.29
C LEU A 33 -5.82 1.59 9.58
N LEU A 34 -4.78 2.30 10.03
CA LEU A 34 -4.26 3.48 9.34
C LEU A 34 -3.75 3.12 7.94
N GLU A 35 -3.00 2.02 7.80
CA GLU A 35 -2.54 1.52 6.51
C GLU A 35 -3.72 1.09 5.63
N LYS A 36 -4.71 0.42 6.21
CA LYS A 36 -5.94 0.02 5.50
C LYS A 36 -6.73 1.20 4.95
N GLN A 37 -6.92 2.26 5.73
CA GLN A 37 -7.57 3.49 5.28
C GLN A 37 -6.78 4.17 4.16
N THR A 38 -5.45 4.17 4.28
CA THR A 38 -4.57 4.73 3.24
C THR A 38 -4.70 3.95 1.94
N LEU A 39 -4.66 2.61 1.99
CA LEU A 39 -4.87 1.74 0.84
C LEU A 39 -6.26 1.93 0.23
N ARG A 40 -7.31 2.05 1.06
CA ARG A 40 -8.67 2.27 0.57
C ARG A 40 -8.80 3.57 -0.23
N THR A 41 -8.06 4.60 0.17
CA THR A 41 -7.98 5.88 -0.54
C THR A 41 -7.29 5.72 -1.90
N ILE A 42 -6.16 4.99 -1.95
CA ILE A 42 -5.47 4.64 -3.20
C ILE A 42 -6.40 3.89 -4.15
N VAL A 43 -7.10 2.87 -3.66
CA VAL A 43 -8.00 2.06 -4.49
C VAL A 43 -9.13 2.91 -5.07
N GLN A 44 -9.66 3.86 -4.30
CA GLN A 44 -10.67 4.78 -4.85
C GLN A 44 -10.07 5.63 -5.97
N ALA A 45 -8.92 6.27 -5.74
CA ALA A 45 -8.23 7.06 -6.77
C ALA A 45 -7.99 6.26 -8.05
N MET A 46 -7.44 5.06 -7.94
CA MET A 46 -7.18 4.19 -9.09
C MET A 46 -8.46 3.71 -9.78
N GLN A 47 -9.53 3.46 -9.03
CA GLN A 47 -10.83 3.08 -9.62
C GLN A 47 -11.42 4.24 -10.41
N GLU A 48 -11.45 5.45 -9.83
CA GLU A 48 -11.96 6.65 -10.49
C GLU A 48 -11.17 6.96 -11.76
N TYR A 49 -9.84 6.74 -11.73
CA TYR A 49 -8.96 6.97 -12.88
C TYR A 49 -8.84 5.77 -13.83
N SER A 50 -9.50 4.63 -13.55
CA SER A 50 -9.22 3.36 -14.24
C SER A 50 -9.52 3.39 -15.73
N LYS A 51 -10.54 4.15 -16.16
CA LYS A 51 -10.87 4.34 -17.58
C LYS A 51 -9.74 5.03 -18.34
N GLU A 52 -9.28 6.17 -17.82
CA GLU A 52 -8.19 6.93 -18.43
C GLU A 52 -6.86 6.18 -18.33
N ALA A 53 -6.60 5.52 -17.20
CA ALA A 53 -5.45 4.64 -17.03
C ALA A 53 -5.39 3.56 -18.12
N LYS A 54 -6.52 2.87 -18.40
CA LYS A 54 -6.57 1.87 -19.47
C LYS A 54 -6.31 2.49 -20.83
N GLN A 55 -6.95 3.61 -21.14
CA GLN A 55 -6.75 4.31 -22.41
C GLN A 55 -5.28 4.71 -22.61
N LEU A 56 -4.67 5.37 -21.62
CA LEU A 56 -3.28 5.83 -21.68
C LEU A 56 -2.33 4.64 -21.81
N PHE A 57 -2.52 3.60 -21.02
CA PHE A 57 -1.64 2.43 -21.02
C PHE A 57 -1.71 1.64 -22.33
N ASP A 58 -2.93 1.47 -22.87
CA ASP A 58 -3.16 0.68 -24.07
C ASP A 58 -2.71 1.42 -25.35
N THR A 59 -2.87 2.75 -25.41
CA THR A 59 -2.70 3.51 -26.66
C THR A 59 -1.40 4.31 -26.75
N THR A 60 -0.78 4.67 -25.62
CA THR A 60 0.45 5.47 -25.65
C THR A 60 1.63 4.64 -26.15
N PRO A 61 2.37 5.10 -27.18
CA PRO A 61 3.58 4.41 -27.63
C PRO A 61 4.65 4.32 -26.54
N ALA A 62 5.17 3.12 -26.31
CA ALA A 62 6.37 2.87 -25.51
C ALA A 62 7.25 1.89 -26.29
N PRO A 63 8.19 2.38 -27.12
CA PRO A 63 9.05 1.53 -27.93
C PRO A 63 9.95 0.59 -27.11
N THR A 64 10.13 0.84 -25.81
CA THR A 64 10.94 0.02 -24.91
C THR A 64 10.20 -0.37 -23.62
N ASP A 65 10.62 -1.48 -23.03
CA ASP A 65 10.18 -1.94 -21.71
C ASP A 65 10.31 -0.89 -20.60
N LYS A 66 11.26 0.04 -20.74
CA LYS A 66 11.48 1.13 -19.77
C LYS A 66 10.38 2.18 -19.83
N GLU A 67 9.85 2.46 -21.02
CA GLU A 67 8.80 3.47 -21.19
C GLU A 67 7.45 2.95 -20.69
N GLU A 68 7.23 1.63 -20.61
CA GLU A 68 6.04 1.07 -19.95
C GLU A 68 6.04 1.35 -18.45
N ILE A 69 7.23 1.38 -17.82
CA ILE A 69 7.41 1.75 -16.42
C ILE A 69 7.09 3.25 -16.24
N VAL A 70 7.60 4.11 -17.11
CA VAL A 70 7.30 5.56 -17.07
C VAL A 70 5.79 5.81 -17.19
N LEU A 71 5.08 5.09 -18.06
CA LEU A 71 3.62 5.20 -18.15
C LEU A 71 2.91 4.78 -16.86
N ALA A 72 3.37 3.72 -16.20
CA ALA A 72 2.84 3.32 -14.91
C ALA A 72 3.08 4.39 -13.83
N GLU A 73 4.27 5.00 -13.81
CA GLU A 73 4.63 6.10 -12.90
C GLU A 73 3.71 7.32 -13.11
N ASP A 74 3.53 7.75 -14.37
CA ASP A 74 2.67 8.89 -14.74
C ASP A 74 1.21 8.65 -14.33
N ILE A 75 0.67 7.47 -14.64
CA ILE A 75 -0.71 7.10 -14.27
C ILE A 75 -0.91 7.13 -12.76
N VAL A 76 0.05 6.61 -11.99
CA VAL A 76 0.00 6.65 -10.53
C VAL A 76 0.02 8.09 -10.03
N GLN A 77 0.88 8.94 -10.59
CA GLN A 77 0.94 10.35 -10.23
C GLN A 77 -0.41 11.04 -10.49
N TYR A 78 -0.97 10.92 -11.70
CA TYR A 78 -2.24 11.56 -12.05
C TYR A 78 -3.39 11.09 -11.17
N ALA A 79 -3.48 9.78 -10.90
CA ALA A 79 -4.53 9.22 -10.06
C ALA A 79 -4.43 9.66 -8.60
N LEU A 80 -3.21 9.73 -8.03
CA LEU A 80 -3.04 10.00 -6.60
C LEU A 80 -2.98 11.48 -6.24
N GLU A 81 -2.48 12.35 -7.13
CA GLU A 81 -2.44 13.80 -6.86
C GLU A 81 -3.84 14.39 -6.62
N VAL A 82 -4.87 13.84 -7.26
CA VAL A 82 -6.26 14.30 -7.10
C VAL A 82 -6.96 13.76 -5.84
N ALA A 83 -6.35 12.79 -5.16
CA ALA A 83 -6.88 12.16 -3.94
C ALA A 83 -5.99 12.40 -2.71
N GLU A 84 -5.14 13.43 -2.79
CA GLU A 84 -4.20 13.77 -1.73
C GLU A 84 -4.90 14.40 -0.51
N CYS A 85 -4.31 14.22 0.67
CA CYS A 85 -4.79 14.79 1.93
C CYS A 85 -4.10 16.13 2.24
N TYR A 86 -4.32 16.68 3.44
CA TYR A 86 -3.76 17.96 3.86
C TYR A 86 -2.21 17.92 3.88
N PRO A 87 -1.51 18.64 2.97
CA PRO A 87 -0.06 18.49 2.82
C PRO A 87 0.74 19.08 3.99
N ILE A 88 1.88 18.46 4.29
CA ILE A 88 2.93 19.02 5.15
C ILE A 88 4.00 19.59 4.23
N ASN A 89 4.47 20.82 4.48
CA ASN A 89 5.50 21.47 3.66
C ASN A 89 6.90 20.87 3.94
N ARG A 90 7.07 19.60 3.57
CA ARG A 90 8.33 18.86 3.66
C ARG A 90 8.47 17.99 2.42
N ARG A 91 9.64 18.10 1.78
CA ARG A 91 10.03 17.22 0.67
C ARG A 91 11.14 16.30 1.17
N PHE A 92 11.19 15.09 0.63
CA PHE A 92 12.34 14.21 0.80
C PHE A 92 12.73 13.66 -0.58
N ALA A 93 14.02 13.60 -0.84
CA ALA A 93 14.55 12.98 -2.05
C ALA A 93 14.56 11.45 -1.88
N GLY A 94 14.32 10.72 -2.97
CA GLY A 94 14.31 9.27 -2.94
C GLY A 94 13.88 8.70 -4.29
N THR A 95 14.21 7.44 -4.52
CA THR A 95 13.92 6.71 -5.77
C THR A 95 12.49 6.22 -5.87
N ILE A 96 11.63 6.57 -4.91
CA ILE A 96 10.20 6.21 -4.90
C ILE A 96 9.46 7.17 -5.82
N ASP A 97 8.65 6.62 -6.71
CA ASP A 97 7.97 7.33 -7.80
C ASP A 97 7.03 8.42 -7.26
N TYR A 98 6.04 8.01 -6.48
CA TYR A 98 5.10 8.93 -5.85
C TYR A 98 5.36 9.04 -4.35
N LYS A 99 5.57 10.27 -3.88
CA LYS A 99 5.85 10.55 -2.48
C LYS A 99 5.28 11.87 -2.01
N ARG A 100 4.63 11.84 -0.85
CA ARG A 100 4.08 13.01 -0.18
C ARG A 100 4.24 12.90 1.34
N VAL A 101 4.50 14.03 2.00
CA VAL A 101 4.40 14.14 3.45
C VAL A 101 3.11 14.90 3.73
N ARG A 102 2.21 14.31 4.50
CA ARG A 102 0.84 14.81 4.67
C ARG A 102 0.29 14.51 6.05
N TRP A 103 -0.77 15.23 6.43
CA TRP A 103 -1.60 14.91 7.57
C TRP A 103 -2.69 13.92 7.14
N CYS A 104 -2.74 12.77 7.80
CA CYS A 104 -3.76 11.75 7.63
C CYS A 104 -4.78 11.85 8.77
N SER A 105 -6.03 12.17 8.43
CA SER A 105 -7.12 12.27 9.42
C SER A 105 -7.69 10.89 9.71
N THR A 106 -7.67 10.48 10.98
CA THR A 106 -8.19 9.19 11.44
C THR A 106 -8.98 9.37 12.75
N PRO A 107 -9.80 8.38 13.15
CA PRO A 107 -10.41 8.38 14.48
C PRO A 107 -9.41 8.35 15.65
N PHE A 108 -8.14 8.03 15.39
CA PHE A 108 -7.08 7.95 16.40
C PHE A 108 -6.35 9.30 16.59
N GLY A 109 -6.52 10.22 15.65
CA GLY A 109 -5.85 11.52 15.60
C GLY A 109 -5.55 11.96 14.17
N VAL A 110 -4.97 13.16 14.06
CA VAL A 110 -4.43 13.70 12.80
C VAL A 110 -2.94 13.39 12.77
N LEU A 111 -2.59 12.31 12.08
CA LEU A 111 -1.25 11.72 12.11
C LEU A 111 -0.41 12.26 10.95
N PRO A 112 0.85 12.68 11.19
CA PRO A 112 1.76 12.96 10.09
C PRO A 112 2.14 11.63 9.41
N GLN A 113 2.06 11.59 8.09
CA GLN A 113 2.32 10.40 7.27
C GLN A 113 3.28 10.74 6.13
N ALA A 114 4.31 9.93 5.98
CA ALA A 114 5.13 9.83 4.78
C ALA A 114 4.52 8.76 3.87
N PHE A 115 3.74 9.22 2.88
CA PHE A 115 3.02 8.38 1.95
C PHE A 115 3.89 8.04 0.75
N LEU A 116 4.15 6.75 0.55
CA LEU A 116 5.13 6.21 -0.41
C LEU A 116 4.44 5.23 -1.35
N VAL A 117 4.42 5.52 -2.64
CA VAL A 117 3.85 4.62 -3.65
C VAL A 117 4.83 4.43 -4.79
N ASP A 118 5.06 3.17 -5.15
CA ASP A 118 5.94 2.76 -6.24
C ASP A 118 5.11 2.07 -7.33
N ALA A 119 5.35 2.43 -8.58
CA ALA A 119 4.64 1.90 -9.73
C ALA A 119 5.42 0.73 -10.35
N LYS A 120 4.70 -0.33 -10.75
CA LYS A 120 5.27 -1.52 -11.37
C LYS A 120 4.48 -1.86 -12.63
N ALA A 121 5.17 -2.15 -13.72
CA ALA A 121 4.58 -2.70 -14.94
C ALA A 121 5.12 -4.12 -15.15
N SER A 122 4.24 -5.10 -15.32
CA SER A 122 4.64 -6.49 -15.52
C SER A 122 3.62 -7.30 -16.33
N THR A 123 4.10 -8.32 -17.02
CA THR A 123 3.28 -9.38 -17.63
C THR A 123 3.02 -10.56 -16.68
N GLU A 124 3.58 -10.51 -15.47
CA GLU A 124 3.31 -11.45 -14.38
C GLU A 124 2.30 -10.82 -13.40
N ASP A 125 1.33 -11.59 -12.88
CA ASP A 125 0.20 -11.11 -12.07
C ASP A 125 0.20 -11.61 -10.62
N ASN A 126 1.27 -12.30 -10.19
CA ASN A 126 1.29 -13.05 -8.94
C ASN A 126 2.37 -12.63 -7.94
N ARG A 127 3.23 -11.71 -8.31
CA ARG A 127 4.35 -11.26 -7.48
C ARG A 127 4.94 -9.94 -7.96
N ASP A 128 5.53 -9.23 -7.01
CA ASP A 128 6.32 -8.04 -7.24
C ASP A 128 7.77 -8.23 -6.84
N THR A 129 8.68 -7.49 -7.48
CA THR A 129 10.10 -7.44 -7.11
C THR A 129 10.42 -6.09 -6.49
N LEU A 130 10.90 -6.11 -5.25
CA LEU A 130 11.28 -4.94 -4.49
C LEU A 130 12.81 -4.81 -4.48
N GLN A 131 13.27 -3.58 -4.66
CA GLN A 131 14.64 -3.21 -4.31
C GLN A 131 14.77 -3.08 -2.79
N ASN A 132 15.99 -3.18 -2.26
CA ASN A 132 16.18 -3.05 -0.82
C ASN A 132 15.68 -1.69 -0.29
N SER A 133 15.90 -0.61 -1.04
CA SER A 133 15.40 0.75 -0.73
C SER A 133 13.87 0.88 -0.66
N GLN A 134 13.13 -0.13 -1.13
CA GLN A 134 11.67 -0.18 -1.12
C GLN A 134 11.12 -1.10 -0.01
N LEU A 135 12.00 -1.78 0.73
CA LEU A 135 11.63 -2.75 1.75
C LEU A 135 11.36 -2.06 3.10
N PRO A 136 10.10 -2.06 3.61
CA PRO A 136 9.72 -1.31 4.82
C PRO A 136 10.01 -2.02 6.14
N MET A 137 10.40 -3.30 6.12
CA MET A 137 10.69 -4.09 7.31
C MET A 137 11.81 -5.11 7.07
N ASP A 138 12.46 -5.55 8.13
CA ASP A 138 13.40 -6.67 8.04
C ASP A 138 12.66 -7.93 7.57
N ALA A 139 13.19 -8.53 6.51
CA ALA A 139 12.60 -9.67 5.86
C ALA A 139 13.41 -10.94 6.11
N GLU A 140 12.71 -12.02 6.44
CA GLU A 140 13.25 -13.36 6.58
C GLU A 140 12.40 -14.34 5.77
N PHE A 141 13.04 -15.18 4.95
CA PHE A 141 12.38 -16.20 4.15
C PHE A 141 13.30 -17.37 3.83
N ARG A 142 12.75 -18.56 3.56
CA ARG A 142 13.53 -19.68 3.03
C ARG A 142 13.74 -19.56 1.52
N SER A 143 14.99 -19.66 1.10
CA SER A 143 15.37 -19.80 -0.32
C SER A 143 14.91 -21.14 -0.89
N LYS A 144 14.93 -21.28 -2.22
CA LYS A 144 14.66 -22.58 -2.87
C LYS A 144 15.63 -23.69 -2.47
N LYS A 145 16.81 -23.33 -1.96
CA LYS A 145 17.83 -24.26 -1.46
C LYS A 145 17.67 -24.60 0.03
N GLY A 146 16.61 -24.11 0.69
CA GLY A 146 16.29 -24.42 2.08
C GLY A 146 16.99 -23.54 3.12
N HIS A 147 17.97 -22.71 2.72
CA HIS A 147 18.63 -21.77 3.63
C HIS A 147 17.76 -20.56 3.92
N VAL A 148 17.83 -20.05 5.15
CA VAL A 148 17.17 -18.81 5.58
C VAL A 148 17.95 -17.62 5.03
N VAL A 149 17.27 -16.77 4.27
CA VAL A 149 17.77 -15.49 3.78
C VAL A 149 17.23 -14.40 4.68
N ARG A 150 18.09 -13.47 5.09
CA ARG A 150 17.74 -12.30 5.89
C ARG A 150 18.12 -11.04 5.14
N MET A 151 17.23 -10.06 5.11
CA MET A 151 17.44 -8.76 4.50
C MET A 151 16.98 -7.67 5.46
N ALA A 152 17.83 -6.67 5.72
CA ALA A 152 17.46 -5.53 6.54
C ALA A 152 16.54 -4.58 5.76
N ALA A 153 15.61 -3.93 6.45
CA ALA A 153 14.80 -2.86 5.87
C ALA A 153 15.70 -1.79 5.22
N GLY A 154 15.35 -1.35 4.02
CA GLY A 154 16.10 -0.30 3.32
C GLY A 154 15.44 1.06 3.34
N PHE A 155 14.23 1.19 3.92
CA PHE A 155 13.56 2.47 4.12
C PHE A 155 13.23 2.70 5.61
N PRO A 156 13.38 3.93 6.14
CA PRO A 156 13.09 4.23 7.54
C PRO A 156 11.61 4.03 7.91
N ALA A 157 11.35 3.75 9.18
CA ALA A 157 9.99 3.59 9.74
C ALA A 157 9.20 4.92 9.82
N HIS A 158 9.89 6.05 9.77
CA HIS A 158 9.27 7.38 9.76
C HIS A 158 10.23 8.41 9.17
N LEU A 159 9.67 9.55 8.78
CA LEU A 159 10.43 10.76 8.51
C LEU A 159 10.30 11.72 9.68
N GLU A 160 11.41 12.29 10.11
CA GLU A 160 11.40 13.34 11.13
C GLU A 160 11.02 14.69 10.52
N VAL A 161 10.01 15.32 11.10
CA VAL A 161 9.51 16.66 10.74
C VAL A 161 9.69 17.57 11.95
N GLN A 162 10.42 18.67 11.76
CA GLN A 162 10.63 19.66 12.81
C GLN A 162 9.31 20.36 13.15
N ALA A 163 8.99 20.44 14.44
CA ALA A 163 7.80 21.09 14.97
C ALA A 163 8.17 22.25 15.89
N ASN A 164 7.17 22.97 16.39
CA ASN A 164 7.39 24.10 17.31
C ASN A 164 8.04 23.65 18.62
N ASP A 165 7.79 22.42 19.06
CA ASP A 165 8.35 21.82 20.27
C ASP A 165 8.79 20.37 19.99
N GLY A 166 10.00 20.21 19.46
CA GLY A 166 10.61 18.91 19.17
C GLY A 166 10.36 18.39 17.75
N VAL A 167 10.32 17.05 17.63
CA VAL A 167 10.27 16.34 16.34
C VAL A 167 9.00 15.51 16.26
N LEU A 168 8.26 15.69 15.16
CA LEU A 168 7.15 14.83 14.77
C LEU A 168 7.65 13.69 13.88
N HIS A 169 7.17 12.48 14.15
CA HIS A 169 7.53 11.30 13.38
C HIS A 169 6.42 11.00 12.36
N ALA A 170 6.63 11.42 11.12
CA ALA A 170 5.72 11.12 10.02
C ALA A 170 5.84 9.64 9.64
N VAL A 171 4.86 8.83 10.01
CA VAL A 171 4.89 7.38 9.81
C VAL A 171 4.94 7.01 8.33
N THR A 172 5.78 6.05 7.96
CA THR A 172 5.85 5.60 6.57
C THR A 172 4.74 4.61 6.26
N THR A 173 4.11 4.78 5.09
CA THR A 173 3.16 3.81 4.56
C THR A 173 3.59 3.47 3.14
N SER A 174 3.96 2.21 2.91
CA SER A 174 4.49 1.71 1.65
C SER A 174 3.43 0.96 0.87
N ALA A 175 3.04 1.52 -0.28
CA ALA A 175 2.15 0.87 -1.22
C ALA A 175 2.83 0.66 -2.59
N PHE A 176 2.33 -0.32 -3.33
CA PHE A 176 2.79 -0.63 -4.67
C PHE A 176 1.59 -0.75 -5.59
N ILE A 177 1.67 -0.16 -6.78
CA ILE A 177 0.63 -0.25 -7.80
C ILE A 177 1.21 -1.00 -8.98
N HIS A 178 0.71 -2.21 -9.20
CA HIS A 178 1.20 -3.13 -10.20
C HIS A 178 0.21 -3.24 -11.36
N PHE A 179 0.62 -2.74 -12.51
CA PHE A 179 -0.09 -2.81 -13.78
C PHE A 179 0.23 -4.15 -14.45
N TYR A 180 -0.73 -5.06 -14.39
CA TYR A 180 -0.68 -6.34 -15.11
C TYR A 180 -1.26 -6.17 -16.51
N TYR A 181 -0.46 -6.44 -17.52
CA TYR A 181 -0.81 -6.26 -18.93
C TYR A 181 -0.31 -7.39 -19.81
N GLU A 182 -0.85 -7.46 -21.02
CA GLU A 182 -0.35 -8.29 -22.11
C GLU A 182 0.12 -7.42 -23.28
N ARG A 183 1.23 -7.80 -23.93
CA ARG A 183 1.72 -7.13 -25.14
C ARG A 183 0.96 -7.64 -26.38
N ILE A 184 0.50 -6.73 -27.23
CA ILE A 184 -0.15 -7.09 -28.49
C ILE A 184 0.93 -7.26 -29.56
N LYS A 185 1.05 -8.45 -30.14
CA LYS A 185 2.14 -8.81 -31.08
C LYS A 185 2.07 -8.07 -32.43
N ALA A 186 0.87 -7.77 -32.89
CA ALA A 186 0.61 -7.14 -34.18
C ALA A 186 -0.46 -6.06 -34.01
N PRO A 187 -0.11 -4.91 -33.42
CA PRO A 187 -1.07 -3.83 -33.23
C PRO A 187 -1.53 -3.29 -34.59
N VAL A 188 -2.82 -3.03 -34.71
CA VAL A 188 -3.38 -2.35 -35.89
C VAL A 188 -3.12 -0.85 -35.80
N PRO A 189 -2.93 -0.11 -36.92
CA PRO A 189 -2.78 1.33 -36.88
C PRO A 189 -3.96 2.01 -36.17
N GLY A 190 -3.66 2.81 -35.14
CA GLY A 190 -4.67 3.47 -34.30
C GLY A 190 -5.38 2.57 -33.28
N GLY A 191 -4.99 1.30 -33.17
CA GLY A 191 -5.48 0.37 -32.16
C GLY A 191 -4.60 0.31 -30.90
N PRO A 192 -4.99 -0.50 -29.91
CA PRO A 192 -4.19 -0.71 -28.71
C PRO A 192 -2.86 -1.39 -29.04
N LEU A 193 -1.80 -0.94 -28.39
CA LEU A 193 -0.45 -1.48 -28.42
C LEU A 193 -0.25 -2.57 -27.36
N ARG A 194 -1.03 -2.46 -26.27
CA ARG A 194 -1.02 -3.31 -25.09
C ARG A 194 -2.44 -3.47 -24.58
N ASP A 195 -2.66 -4.46 -23.74
CA ASP A 195 -3.94 -4.67 -23.06
C ASP A 195 -3.72 -4.72 -21.55
N LEU A 196 -4.04 -3.62 -20.87
CA LEU A 196 -4.09 -3.55 -19.42
C LEU A 196 -5.23 -4.43 -18.90
N LYS A 197 -4.87 -5.51 -18.22
CA LYS A 197 -5.81 -6.52 -17.70
C LYS A 197 -6.27 -6.20 -16.29
N SER A 198 -5.34 -5.79 -15.42
CA SER A 198 -5.65 -5.52 -14.01
C SER A 198 -4.64 -4.56 -13.40
N ILE A 199 -5.11 -3.81 -12.41
CA ILE A 199 -4.26 -2.99 -11.55
C ILE A 199 -4.33 -3.61 -10.16
N PHE A 200 -3.22 -4.18 -9.69
CA PHE A 200 -3.08 -4.65 -8.32
C PHE A 200 -2.59 -3.50 -7.45
N VAL A 201 -3.15 -3.36 -6.26
CA VAL A 201 -2.69 -2.38 -5.26
C VAL A 201 -2.33 -3.12 -3.99
N LEU A 202 -1.06 -3.01 -3.60
CA LEU A 202 -0.49 -3.69 -2.45
C LEU A 202 -0.17 -2.68 -1.36
N CYS A 203 -0.43 -3.02 -0.09
CA CYS A 203 0.10 -2.30 1.06
C CYS A 203 1.04 -3.21 1.84
N VAL A 204 2.35 -2.98 1.74
CA VAL A 204 3.34 -3.77 2.46
C VAL A 204 3.41 -3.26 3.90
N PRO A 205 3.29 -4.14 4.91
CA PRO A 205 3.19 -3.73 6.30
C PRO A 205 4.42 -2.95 6.78
N HIS A 206 4.20 -1.92 7.59
CA HIS A 206 5.25 -1.16 8.26
C HIS A 206 6.07 -2.04 9.22
N ALA A 207 7.34 -1.67 9.48
CA ALA A 207 8.29 -2.39 10.36
C ALA A 207 7.71 -2.86 11.70
N ARG A 208 6.90 -2.02 12.36
CA ARG A 208 6.22 -2.35 13.63
C ARG A 208 5.31 -3.57 13.55
N LEU A 209 4.85 -3.94 12.36
CA LEU A 209 3.95 -5.06 12.12
C LEU A 209 4.73 -6.36 11.80
N LYS A 210 6.08 -6.35 11.83
CA LYS A 210 6.91 -7.54 11.54
C LYS A 210 6.49 -8.76 12.35
N GLY A 211 6.20 -8.61 13.63
CA GLY A 211 5.79 -9.73 14.50
C GLY A 211 4.50 -10.44 14.06
N ILE A 212 3.68 -9.80 13.22
CA ILE A 212 2.45 -10.39 12.66
C ILE A 212 2.72 -10.96 11.27
N TYR A 213 3.39 -10.19 10.41
CA TYR A 213 3.45 -10.50 8.98
C TYR A 213 4.73 -11.21 8.54
N ASN A 214 5.79 -11.18 9.35
CA ASN A 214 7.02 -11.94 9.14
C ASN A 214 7.72 -12.25 10.49
N PRO A 215 7.09 -13.03 11.39
CA PRO A 215 7.68 -13.43 12.67
C PRO A 215 8.84 -14.41 12.51
N ASP A 216 8.79 -15.25 11.47
CA ASP A 216 9.77 -16.28 11.19
C ASP A 216 9.93 -16.51 9.66
N PRO A 217 10.96 -17.25 9.20
CA PRO A 217 11.24 -17.46 7.77
C PRO A 217 10.20 -18.29 7.00
N ASP A 218 9.31 -19.01 7.68
CA ASP A 218 8.27 -19.86 7.10
C ASP A 218 6.92 -19.15 7.06
N THR A 219 6.65 -18.27 8.02
CA THR A 219 5.49 -17.39 8.07
C THR A 219 5.83 -16.05 7.40
N THR A 220 5.75 -15.99 6.07
CA THR A 220 6.15 -14.79 5.32
C THR A 220 5.47 -14.67 3.95
N PHE A 221 5.24 -13.44 3.51
CA PHE A 221 4.83 -13.13 2.14
C PHE A 221 6.02 -12.84 1.21
N PHE A 222 7.24 -12.87 1.75
CA PHE A 222 8.46 -12.65 0.98
C PHE A 222 8.99 -13.91 0.29
N GLY A 223 9.86 -13.71 -0.70
CA GLY A 223 10.71 -14.76 -1.21
C GLY A 223 11.83 -14.25 -2.13
N GLU A 224 12.51 -15.18 -2.79
CA GLU A 224 13.76 -14.90 -3.51
C GLU A 224 13.54 -13.97 -4.73
N GLY A 225 14.32 -12.88 -4.79
CA GLY A 225 14.30 -11.87 -5.86
C GLY A 225 14.84 -12.32 -7.21
N LYS A 226 14.62 -11.49 -8.25
CA LYS A 226 15.37 -11.55 -9.52
C LYS A 226 16.75 -10.91 -9.29
N HIS A 227 17.69 -11.63 -8.68
CA HIS A 227 19.11 -11.26 -8.69
C HIS A 227 19.94 -12.51 -8.98
N SER A 228 21.09 -12.33 -9.62
CA SER A 228 22.07 -13.40 -9.81
C SER A 228 23.19 -13.25 -8.79
N PRO A 229 23.25 -14.11 -7.74
CA PRO A 229 24.38 -14.11 -6.81
C PRO A 229 25.72 -14.33 -7.52
N ALA A 230 25.72 -15.11 -8.62
CA ALA A 230 26.91 -15.37 -9.43
C ALA A 230 27.46 -14.13 -10.16
N ARG A 231 26.63 -13.10 -10.35
CA ARG A 231 27.02 -11.83 -10.99
C ARG A 231 27.25 -10.69 -9.98
N ASN A 232 27.23 -11.00 -8.67
CA ASN A 232 27.36 -10.03 -7.59
C ASN A 232 26.33 -8.88 -7.68
N GLU A 233 25.13 -9.19 -8.16
CA GLU A 233 24.04 -8.22 -8.24
C GLU A 233 23.49 -7.91 -6.84
N VAL A 234 23.08 -6.65 -6.63
CA VAL A 234 22.47 -6.22 -5.36
C VAL A 234 21.26 -7.10 -5.03
N PRO A 235 21.18 -7.70 -3.83
CA PRO A 235 20.09 -8.56 -3.45
C PRO A 235 18.73 -7.86 -3.59
N ARG A 236 17.79 -8.57 -4.21
CA ARG A 236 16.38 -8.15 -4.34
C ARG A 236 15.49 -9.17 -3.66
N ILE A 237 14.29 -8.74 -3.31
CA ILE A 237 13.27 -9.57 -2.66
C ILE A 237 11.98 -9.54 -3.47
N ARG A 238 11.19 -10.60 -3.39
CA ARG A 238 9.85 -10.63 -3.98
C ARG A 238 8.78 -10.59 -2.90
N VAL A 239 7.66 -9.96 -3.23
CA VAL A 239 6.39 -10.06 -2.50
C VAL A 239 5.46 -10.94 -3.32
N TYR A 240 4.95 -12.03 -2.74
CA TYR A 240 4.02 -12.94 -3.40
C TYR A 240 2.58 -12.57 -3.05
N PHE A 241 1.75 -12.36 -4.08
CA PHE A 241 0.41 -11.81 -3.92
C PHE A 241 -0.50 -12.77 -3.14
N ASN A 242 -0.47 -14.06 -3.49
CA ASN A 242 -1.25 -15.08 -2.80
C ASN A 242 -0.91 -15.15 -1.30
N ARG A 243 0.38 -15.13 -0.94
CA ARG A 243 0.82 -15.18 0.46
C ARG A 243 0.41 -13.93 1.24
N LEU A 244 0.54 -12.75 0.64
CA LEU A 244 0.11 -11.50 1.28
C LEU A 244 -1.40 -11.51 1.54
N ARG A 245 -2.18 -11.98 0.57
CA ARG A 245 -3.64 -12.14 0.66
C ARG A 245 -4.05 -13.16 1.72
N GLU A 246 -3.37 -14.30 1.80
CA GLU A 246 -3.63 -15.35 2.80
C GLU A 246 -3.41 -14.83 4.23
N ILE A 247 -2.35 -14.04 4.46
CA ILE A 247 -2.11 -13.44 5.78
C ILE A 247 -3.15 -12.37 6.10
N CYS A 248 -3.42 -11.48 5.15
CA CYS A 248 -4.35 -10.37 5.35
C CYS A 248 -4.99 -9.93 4.02
N PRO A 249 -6.23 -10.38 3.72
CA PRO A 249 -6.84 -10.20 2.40
C PRO A 249 -6.87 -8.76 1.91
N TRP A 250 -7.16 -7.79 2.79
CA TRP A 250 -7.26 -6.39 2.39
C TRP A 250 -5.94 -5.77 1.93
N ARG A 251 -4.77 -6.37 2.23
CA ARG A 251 -3.47 -5.81 1.83
C ARG A 251 -3.15 -5.98 0.35
N LEU A 252 -3.90 -6.82 -0.35
CA LEU A 252 -3.84 -6.98 -1.79
C LEU A 252 -5.22 -6.66 -2.38
N GLN A 253 -5.26 -5.70 -3.29
CA GLN A 253 -6.46 -5.29 -4.00
C GLN A 253 -6.25 -5.52 -5.50
N GLU A 254 -7.35 -5.68 -6.23
CA GLU A 254 -7.31 -5.92 -7.67
C GLU A 254 -8.47 -5.18 -8.34
N LEU A 255 -8.13 -4.26 -9.23
CA LEU A 255 -9.05 -3.58 -10.12
C LEU A 255 -8.94 -4.25 -11.49
N ARG A 256 -9.84 -5.19 -11.77
CA ARG A 256 -9.83 -6.00 -13.00
C ARG A 256 -10.68 -5.37 -14.10
N PHE A 257 -10.13 -5.28 -15.30
CA PHE A 257 -10.88 -4.88 -16.49
C PHE A 257 -11.60 -6.08 -17.09
N THR A 258 -12.90 -5.93 -17.34
CA THR A 258 -13.72 -6.94 -18.02
C THR A 258 -14.10 -6.45 -19.42
N PRO A 259 -14.25 -7.36 -20.41
CA PRO A 259 -14.69 -6.97 -21.75
C PRO A 259 -15.99 -6.15 -21.72
N GLY A 260 -15.99 -5.02 -22.42
CA GLY A 260 -17.16 -4.13 -22.53
C GLY A 260 -17.34 -3.11 -21.40
N SER A 261 -16.51 -3.15 -20.34
CA SER A 261 -16.49 -2.10 -19.32
C SER A 261 -15.35 -1.11 -19.60
N GLU A 262 -15.64 0.18 -19.54
CA GLU A 262 -14.62 1.24 -19.66
C GLU A 262 -13.79 1.38 -18.38
N TYR A 263 -14.42 1.16 -17.22
CA TYR A 263 -13.77 1.19 -15.91
C TYR A 263 -13.43 -0.23 -15.44
N ALA A 264 -12.49 -0.34 -14.51
CA ALA A 264 -12.24 -1.59 -13.82
C ALA A 264 -13.42 -1.98 -12.90
N THR A 265 -13.49 -3.26 -12.52
CA THR A 265 -14.54 -3.76 -11.62
C THR A 265 -14.29 -3.23 -10.20
N PRO A 266 -15.21 -2.46 -9.60
CA PRO A 266 -14.99 -1.77 -8.33
C PRO A 266 -15.22 -2.71 -7.14
N LEU A 267 -14.35 -3.69 -6.94
CA LEU A 267 -14.40 -4.61 -5.80
C LEU A 267 -13.36 -4.23 -4.75
N TRP A 268 -13.80 -4.18 -3.49
CA TRP A 268 -12.92 -4.06 -2.33
C TRP A 268 -12.79 -5.41 -1.64
N ARG A 269 -11.57 -5.92 -1.55
CA ARG A 269 -11.24 -7.14 -0.81
C ARG A 269 -11.06 -6.81 0.67
N ASP A 270 -11.72 -7.55 1.54
CA ASP A 270 -11.60 -7.43 2.98
C ASP A 270 -11.67 -8.79 3.68
N ALA A 271 -11.56 -8.80 5.01
CA ALA A 271 -11.83 -9.96 5.84
C ALA A 271 -12.97 -9.65 6.80
N SER A 272 -13.97 -10.53 6.82
CA SER A 272 -15.00 -10.57 7.86
C SER A 272 -14.60 -11.60 8.93
N ILE A 273 -14.95 -11.33 10.18
CA ILE A 273 -14.81 -12.30 11.27
C ILE A 273 -16.19 -12.88 11.51
N SER A 274 -16.35 -14.18 11.29
CA SER A 274 -17.60 -14.87 11.55
C SER A 274 -17.85 -15.00 13.07
N VAL A 275 -19.10 -15.28 13.44
CA VAL A 275 -19.47 -15.65 14.81
C VAL A 275 -18.82 -17.02 15.10
N GLY A 276 -17.60 -17.00 15.64
CA GLY A 276 -16.73 -18.17 15.76
C GLY A 276 -15.24 -17.84 15.61
N GLY A 277 -14.90 -16.63 15.16
CA GLY A 277 -13.52 -16.16 15.04
C GLY A 277 -12.83 -16.56 13.73
N GLU A 278 -13.54 -17.25 12.83
CA GLU A 278 -13.02 -17.63 11.53
C GLU A 278 -12.98 -16.39 10.61
N ARG A 279 -11.83 -16.16 9.97
CA ARG A 279 -11.68 -15.06 9.00
C ARG A 279 -12.09 -15.57 7.62
N THR A 280 -13.12 -14.95 7.04
CA THR A 280 -13.54 -15.21 5.66
C THR A 280 -13.28 -13.98 4.81
N GLU A 281 -12.59 -14.17 3.69
CA GLU A 281 -12.41 -13.11 2.71
C GLU A 281 -13.75 -12.71 2.10
N THR A 282 -13.96 -11.40 1.96
CA THR A 282 -15.13 -10.82 1.31
C THR A 282 -14.67 -9.91 0.17
N ASN A 283 -15.37 -9.94 -0.96
CA ASN A 283 -15.19 -8.99 -2.06
C ASN A 283 -16.49 -8.20 -2.22
N THR A 284 -16.45 -6.93 -1.84
CA THR A 284 -17.65 -6.08 -1.79
C THR A 284 -17.59 -5.03 -2.90
N PRO A 285 -18.61 -4.95 -3.78
CA PRO A 285 -18.72 -3.86 -4.73
C PRO A 285 -18.81 -2.51 -4.03
N PHE A 286 -18.17 -1.48 -4.58
CA PHE A 286 -18.27 -0.11 -4.08
C PHE A 286 -18.64 0.86 -5.20
N LEU A 287 -19.23 1.99 -4.81
CA LEU A 287 -19.60 3.06 -5.74
C LEU A 287 -18.40 3.96 -6.01
N PHE A 288 -18.33 4.49 -7.23
CA PHE A 288 -17.37 5.49 -7.67
C PHE A 288 -18.10 6.52 -8.55
N VAL A 289 -17.52 7.71 -8.71
CA VAL A 289 -18.17 8.85 -9.35
C VAL A 289 -18.00 8.84 -10.87
N GLY A 290 -16.88 8.30 -11.36
CA GLY A 290 -16.53 8.31 -12.78
C GLY A 290 -15.97 9.67 -13.19
N ARG A 291 -14.80 10.01 -12.65
CA ARG A 291 -14.07 11.24 -13.00
C ARG A 291 -13.37 11.11 -14.35
#